data_AF-A0AA44U2D6-F1
#
_entry.id   AF-A0AA44U2D6-F1
#
_cell.length_a   1.000
_cell.length_b   1.000
_cell.length_c   1.000
_cell.angle_alpha   90.00
_cell.angle_beta   90.00
_cell.angle_gamma   90.00
#
_symmetry.space_group_name_H-M   'P 1'
#
loop_
_entity.id
_entity.type
_entity.pdbx_description
1 polymer ?
#
loop_
_entity_poly.entity_id
_entity_poly.type
_entity_poly.pdbx_seq_one_letter_code
_entity_poly.pdbx_strand_id
1 'polypeptide(L)'
;MSTTPAGFDFDALAEWAESDEATHTPQTSPVFRGKDAARASRTFLGRGRPTLGADHATGEGRSPRRQVRLDARTNARLDAYAAATGTSASQIIRDALADYLPA
;
A
#
# COMPACT_ATOMS: atom_id res chain seq x y z
N MET A 1 14.57 14.00 -8.83
CA MET A 1 15.50 14.16 -7.70
C MET A 1 14.69 13.87 -6.44
N SER A 2 14.86 12.67 -5.87
CA SER A 2 14.13 12.27 -4.67
C SER A 2 14.75 12.97 -3.46
N THR A 3 13.98 13.80 -2.77
CA THR A 3 14.40 14.44 -1.52
C THR A 3 14.38 13.38 -0.42
N THR A 4 15.56 12.92 -0.01
CA THR A 4 15.75 12.08 1.17
C THR A 4 15.21 12.81 2.40
N PRO A 5 14.26 12.23 3.17
CA PRO A 5 13.80 12.84 4.41
C PRO A 5 14.97 12.97 5.38
N ALA A 6 15.11 14.14 6.01
CA ALA A 6 16.21 14.42 6.92
C ALA A 6 16.25 13.39 8.07
N GLY A 7 17.40 12.74 8.24
CA GLY A 7 17.65 11.77 9.32
C GLY A 7 17.62 10.28 8.91
N PHE A 8 17.29 9.95 7.66
CA PHE A 8 17.39 8.58 7.14
C PHE A 8 18.60 8.43 6.22
N ASP A 9 19.57 7.63 6.64
CA ASP A 9 20.72 7.24 5.82
C ASP A 9 20.35 6.01 4.97
N PHE A 10 19.98 6.25 3.73
CA PHE A 10 19.62 5.18 2.79
C PHE A 10 20.82 4.34 2.37
N ASP A 11 22.03 4.90 2.36
CA ASP A 11 23.23 4.18 1.97
C ASP A 11 23.61 3.19 3.09
N ALA A 12 23.55 3.62 4.35
CA ALA A 12 23.73 2.72 5.48
C ALA A 12 22.65 1.62 5.56
N LEU A 13 21.40 1.95 5.19
CA LEU A 13 20.33 0.95 5.10
C LEU A 13 20.55 -0.07 3.98
N ALA A 14 21.04 0.39 2.82
CA ALA A 14 21.36 -0.49 1.70
C ALA A 14 22.53 -1.42 2.07
N GLU A 15 23.60 -0.88 2.65
CA GLU A 15 24.75 -1.66 3.12
C GLU A 15 24.35 -2.70 4.17
N TRP A 16 23.50 -2.33 5.12
CA TRP A 16 22.93 -3.27 6.09
C TRP A 16 22.09 -4.36 5.41
N ALA A 17 21.22 -4.00 4.46
CA ALA A 17 20.35 -4.95 3.77
C ALA A 17 21.11 -5.95 2.87
N GLU A 18 22.27 -5.55 2.35
CA GLU A 18 23.17 -6.40 1.57
C GLU A 18 24.09 -7.27 2.45
N SER A 19 24.19 -6.98 3.75
CA SER A 19 25.02 -7.73 4.67
C SER A 19 24.40 -9.08 5.08
N ASP A 20 25.26 -10.01 5.53
CA ASP A 20 24.82 -11.25 6.16
C ASP A 20 24.15 -11.04 7.54
N GLU A 21 24.12 -9.81 8.04
CA GLU A 21 23.57 -9.41 9.34
C GLU A 21 22.27 -8.57 9.21
N ALA A 22 21.60 -8.65 8.06
CA ALA A 22 20.31 -8.00 7.77
C ALA A 22 19.15 -8.54 8.63
N THR A 23 19.27 -8.42 9.95
CA THR A 23 18.33 -8.87 10.97
C THR A 23 18.00 -7.73 11.92
N HIS A 24 16.78 -7.76 12.49
CA HIS A 24 16.38 -6.79 13.51
C HIS A 24 16.56 -7.41 14.90
N THR A 25 17.00 -6.60 15.87
CA THR A 25 17.07 -6.98 17.29
C THR A 25 15.97 -6.24 18.08
N PRO A 26 15.16 -6.93 18.89
CA PRO A 26 15.13 -8.38 19.09
C PRO A 26 14.50 -9.10 17.91
N GLN A 27 15.08 -10.24 17.55
CA GLN A 27 14.54 -11.06 16.49
C GLN A 27 13.26 -11.76 16.97
N THR A 28 12.11 -11.33 16.43
CA THR A 28 10.77 -11.83 16.83
C THR A 28 10.34 -13.07 16.05
N SER A 29 11.12 -13.51 15.06
CA SER A 29 10.84 -14.71 14.26
C SER A 29 12.12 -15.33 13.68
N PRO A 30 12.15 -16.65 13.41
CA PRO A 30 13.33 -17.30 12.82
C PRO A 30 13.59 -16.79 11.39
N VAL A 31 14.85 -16.44 11.10
CA VAL A 31 15.31 -16.06 9.76
C VAL A 31 15.78 -17.30 9.03
N PHE A 32 15.09 -17.68 7.97
CA PHE A 32 15.46 -18.83 7.14
C PHE A 32 16.41 -18.40 6.01
N ARG A 33 17.40 -19.23 5.68
CA ARG A 33 18.34 -19.02 4.55
C ARG A 33 18.32 -20.18 3.55
N GLY A 34 18.76 -19.93 2.32
CA GLY A 34 18.98 -20.95 1.30
C GLY A 34 17.79 -21.89 1.06
N LYS A 35 18.02 -23.21 1.17
CA LYS A 35 17.00 -24.24 0.92
C LYS A 35 15.82 -24.16 1.90
N ASP A 36 16.08 -23.75 3.14
CA ASP A 36 15.03 -23.59 4.15
C ASP A 36 14.15 -22.38 3.87
N ALA A 37 14.74 -21.27 3.40
CA ALA A 37 13.99 -20.11 2.93
C ALA A 37 13.10 -20.46 1.73
N ALA A 38 13.64 -21.20 0.75
CA ALA A 38 12.89 -21.64 -0.41
C ALA A 38 11.72 -22.57 -0.03
N ARG A 39 11.90 -23.47 0.94
CA ARG A 39 10.84 -24.33 1.46
C ARG A 39 9.76 -23.51 2.18
N ALA A 40 10.16 -22.64 3.11
CA ALA A 40 9.24 -21.79 3.87
C ALA A 40 8.44 -20.86 2.95
N SER A 41 9.08 -20.24 1.96
CA SER A 41 8.44 -19.37 0.98
C SER A 41 7.39 -20.12 0.15
N ARG A 42 7.69 -21.33 -0.36
CA ARG A 42 6.70 -22.15 -1.09
C ARG A 42 5.50 -22.50 -0.22
N THR A 43 5.73 -22.86 1.04
CA THR A 43 4.65 -23.13 1.99
C THR A 43 3.81 -21.87 2.28
N PHE A 44 4.45 -20.70 2.39
CA PHE A 44 3.77 -19.43 2.61
C PHE A 44 2.92 -19.01 1.40
N LEU A 45 3.49 -19.05 0.20
CA LEU A 45 2.79 -18.68 -1.05
C LEU A 45 1.65 -19.65 -1.40
N GLY A 46 1.79 -20.92 -1.04
CA GLY A 46 0.72 -21.92 -1.21
C GLY A 46 -0.53 -21.66 -0.36
N ARG A 47 -0.47 -20.77 0.65
CA ARG A 47 -1.61 -20.40 1.50
C ARG A 47 -2.48 -19.29 0.89
N GLY A 48 -2.12 -18.75 -0.28
CA GLY A 48 -2.82 -17.63 -0.91
C GLY A 48 -2.39 -16.26 -0.35
N ARG A 49 -3.14 -15.21 -0.66
CA ARG A 49 -2.80 -13.85 -0.23
C ARG A 49 -3.00 -13.71 1.29
N PRO A 50 -1.95 -13.34 2.06
CA PRO A 50 -2.10 -13.09 3.49
C PRO A 50 -3.12 -11.99 3.74
N THR A 51 -4.04 -12.21 4.67
CA THR A 51 -4.88 -11.14 5.21
C THR A 51 -4.03 -10.33 6.19
N LEU A 52 -4.19 -9.01 6.20
CA LEU A 52 -3.39 -8.12 7.05
C LEU A 52 -3.72 -8.28 8.56
N GLY A 53 -4.74 -9.10 8.91
CA GLY A 53 -5.34 -9.11 10.23
C GLY A 53 -6.16 -7.83 10.47
N ALA A 54 -7.12 -7.87 11.40
CA ALA A 54 -7.93 -6.69 11.73
C ALA A 54 -7.07 -5.56 12.34
N ASP A 55 -6.04 -5.92 13.12
CA ASP A 55 -5.20 -4.98 13.87
C ASP A 55 -4.27 -4.12 12.98
N HIS A 56 -3.93 -4.61 11.79
CA HIS A 56 -3.14 -3.86 10.82
C HIS A 56 -3.96 -3.40 9.61
N ALA A 57 -5.23 -3.78 9.53
CA ALA A 57 -6.12 -3.27 8.51
C ALA A 57 -6.39 -1.78 8.80
N THR A 58 -6.19 -0.92 7.80
CA THR A 58 -6.53 0.52 7.88
C THR A 58 -8.05 0.77 7.86
N GLY A 59 -8.87 -0.20 8.27
CA GLY A 59 -10.33 -0.16 8.28
C GLY A 59 -10.96 -1.55 8.51
N GLU A 60 -12.28 -1.62 8.69
CA GLU A 60 -13.05 -2.85 8.98
C GLU A 60 -13.21 -3.81 7.78
N GLY A 61 -12.26 -3.79 6.84
CA GLY A 61 -12.30 -4.58 5.61
C GLY A 61 -12.65 -3.75 4.38
N ARG A 62 -13.54 -4.26 3.53
CA ARG A 62 -13.85 -3.62 2.23
C ARG A 62 -14.62 -2.33 2.46
N SER A 63 -14.10 -1.21 1.93
CA SER A 63 -14.79 0.07 2.01
C SER A 63 -16.24 -0.02 1.51
N PRO A 64 -17.23 0.57 2.21
CA PRO A 64 -18.61 0.60 1.76
C PRO A 64 -18.72 1.19 0.35
N ARG A 65 -19.51 0.56 -0.52
CA ARG A 65 -19.71 1.02 -1.90
C ARG A 65 -21.07 1.71 -2.04
N ARG A 66 -21.07 2.91 -2.62
CA ARG A 66 -22.28 3.63 -3.06
C ARG A 66 -22.25 3.74 -4.58
N GLN A 67 -23.35 3.41 -5.26
CA GLN A 67 -23.48 3.59 -6.71
C GLN A 67 -24.38 4.78 -6.98
N VAL A 68 -23.93 5.68 -7.85
CA VAL A 68 -24.68 6.88 -8.27
C VAL A 68 -24.69 6.89 -9.80
N ARG A 69 -25.85 7.17 -10.40
CA ARG A 69 -25.95 7.40 -11.84
C ARG A 69 -25.60 8.86 -12.11
N LEU A 70 -24.59 9.08 -12.95
CA LEU A 70 -24.22 10.40 -13.44
C LEU A 70 -24.78 10.59 -14.85
N ASP A 71 -25.12 11.83 -15.20
CA ASP A 71 -25.37 12.17 -16.59
C ASP A 71 -24.07 12.03 -17.42
N ALA A 72 -24.23 11.80 -18.72
CA ALA A 72 -23.11 11.52 -19.62
C ALA A 72 -22.06 12.64 -19.64
N ARG A 73 -22.50 13.91 -19.53
CA ARG A 73 -21.60 15.06 -19.55
C ARG A 73 -20.76 15.10 -18.28
N THR A 74 -21.36 14.88 -17.11
CA THR A 74 -20.65 14.86 -15.84
C THR A 74 -19.67 13.69 -15.77
N ASN A 75 -20.07 12.50 -16.22
CA ASN A 75 -19.17 11.33 -16.24
C ASN A 75 -17.95 11.59 -17.14
N ALA A 76 -18.16 12.09 -18.35
CA ALA A 76 -17.06 12.40 -19.27
C ALA A 76 -16.10 13.46 -18.71
N ARG A 77 -16.63 14.47 -18.00
CA ARG A 77 -15.80 15.48 -17.32
C ARG A 77 -14.97 14.88 -16.19
N LEU A 78 -15.53 13.95 -15.42
CA LEU A 78 -14.81 13.25 -14.36
C LEU A 78 -13.65 12.42 -14.93
N ASP A 79 -13.90 11.68 -16.01
CA ASP A 79 -12.87 10.87 -16.68
C ASP A 79 -11.75 11.75 -17.25
N ALA A 80 -12.11 12.87 -17.90
CA ALA A 80 -11.13 13.83 -18.43
C ALA A 80 -10.28 14.48 -17.32
N TYR A 81 -10.91 14.85 -16.21
CA TYR A 81 -10.20 15.44 -15.07
C TYR A 81 -9.25 14.44 -14.41
N ALA A 82 -9.68 13.18 -14.25
CA ALA A 82 -8.85 12.10 -13.74
C ALA A 82 -7.60 11.88 -14.62
N ALA A 83 -7.79 11.82 -15.94
CA ALA A 83 -6.68 11.68 -16.89
C ALA A 83 -5.71 12.87 -16.83
N ALA A 84 -6.22 14.10 -16.77
CA ALA A 84 -5.39 15.31 -16.74
C ALA A 84 -4.55 15.45 -15.46
N THR A 85 -5.05 14.95 -14.33
CA THR A 85 -4.40 15.06 -13.02
C THR A 85 -3.62 13.81 -12.61
N GLY A 86 -3.64 12.75 -13.41
CA GLY A 86 -2.96 11.49 -13.09
C GLY A 86 -3.55 10.77 -11.87
N THR A 87 -4.83 11.00 -11.57
CA THR A 87 -5.52 10.39 -10.42
C THR A 87 -6.70 9.54 -10.89
N SER A 88 -7.38 8.88 -9.94
CA SER A 88 -8.56 8.07 -10.24
C SER A 88 -9.87 8.82 -9.98
N ALA A 89 -10.91 8.49 -10.75
CA ALA A 89 -12.26 8.99 -10.51
C ALA A 89 -12.74 8.74 -9.07
N SER A 90 -12.39 7.59 -8.48
CA SER A 90 -12.71 7.28 -7.09
C SER A 90 -12.01 8.21 -6.09
N GLN A 91 -10.77 8.61 -6.36
CA GLN A 91 -10.06 9.57 -5.51
C GLN A 91 -10.73 10.94 -5.58
N ILE A 92 -11.01 11.44 -6.79
CA ILE A 92 -11.69 12.73 -6.98
C ILE A 92 -13.04 12.76 -6.28
N ILE A 93 -13.84 11.69 -6.38
CA ILE A 93 -15.13 11.62 -5.67
C ILE A 93 -14.93 11.65 -4.16
N ARG A 94 -13.92 10.97 -3.62
CA ARG A 94 -13.62 11.02 -2.18
C ARG A 94 -13.24 12.42 -1.73
N ASP A 95 -12.36 13.09 -2.47
CA ASP A 95 -11.91 14.45 -2.14
C ASP A 95 -13.10 15.43 -2.19
N ALA A 96 -13.90 15.38 -3.26
CA ALA A 96 -15.10 16.20 -3.38
C ALA A 96 -16.13 15.94 -2.26
N LEU A 97 -16.26 14.69 -1.80
CA LEU A 97 -17.13 14.36 -0.66
C LEU A 97 -16.57 14.87 0.67
N ALA A 98 -15.25 14.78 0.88
CA ALA A 98 -14.60 15.32 2.07
C ALA A 98 -14.74 16.85 2.14
N ASP A 99 -14.61 17.53 1.00
CA ASP A 99 -14.83 18.97 0.89
C ASP A 99 -16.31 19.35 1.13
N TYR A 100 -17.24 18.53 0.64
CA TYR A 100 -18.68 18.79 0.79
C TYR A 100 -19.24 18.45 2.19
N LEU A 101 -18.64 17.46 2.87
CA LEU A 101 -19.05 16.98 4.19
C LEU A 101 -17.94 17.27 5.23
N PRO A 102 -17.74 18.54 5.63
CA PRO A 102 -16.80 18.88 6.69
C PRO A 102 -17.23 18.26 8.04
N ALA A 103 -16.24 17.98 8.90
CA ALA A 103 -16.43 17.31 10.19
C ALA A 103 -17.21 18.14 11.24
#